data_AF-A0A5C6USB3-F1
#
_entry.id   AF-A0A5C6USB3-F1
#
_cell.length_a   1.000
_cell.length_b   1.000
_cell.length_c   1.000
_cell.angle_alpha   90.00
_cell.angle_beta   90.00
_cell.angle_gamma   90.00
#
_symmetry.space_group_name_H-M   'P 1'
#
loop_
_entity.id
_entity.type
_entity.pdbx_description
1 polymer ?
#
loop_
_entity_poly.entity_id
_entity_poly.type
_entity_poly.pdbx_seq_one_letter_code
_entity_poly.pdbx_strand_id
1 'polypeptide(L)'
;MTGGLAFVHDPHDRLPTRTQASDVELSRLAEDDHDTTELHRLIARHFELTKSPIAEAMLADWPEKVGEFYKVTPRAILALKKAEGVA
;
A
#
# COMPACT_ATOMS: atom_id res chain seq x y z
N MET A 1 7.37 9.17 -8.82
CA MET A 1 5.91 9.00 -8.75
C MET A 1 5.32 10.36 -8.41
N THR A 2 4.56 10.99 -9.31
CA THR A 2 4.12 12.40 -9.16
C THR A 2 2.64 12.56 -8.85
N GLY A 3 1.86 11.47 -8.88
CA GLY A 3 0.43 11.42 -8.55
C GLY A 3 -0.04 10.00 -8.27
N GLY A 4 -1.18 9.86 -7.58
CA GLY A 4 -1.78 8.59 -7.19
C GLY A 4 -1.25 7.99 -5.87
N LEU A 5 -1.83 6.85 -5.50
CA LEU A 5 -1.45 6.03 -4.36
C LEU A 5 -0.95 4.67 -4.87
N ALA A 6 0.09 4.11 -4.24
CA ALA A 6 0.54 2.77 -4.54
C ALA A 6 0.69 1.92 -3.27
N PHE A 7 0.48 0.63 -3.41
CA PHE A 7 0.70 -0.38 -2.38
C PHE A 7 1.74 -1.37 -2.87
N VAL A 8 2.75 -1.66 -2.05
CA VAL A 8 3.86 -2.54 -2.40
C VAL A 8 3.96 -3.63 -1.36
N HIS A 9 3.78 -4.89 -1.76
CA HIS A 9 4.06 -6.04 -0.90
C HIS A 9 5.57 -6.20 -0.73
N ASP A 10 6.06 -6.12 0.51
CA ASP A 10 7.48 -6.22 0.83
C ASP A 10 7.72 -6.98 2.16
N PRO A 11 7.64 -8.31 2.12
CA PRO A 11 7.79 -9.17 3.31
C PRO A 11 9.21 -9.19 3.88
N HIS A 12 10.17 -8.56 3.19
CA HIS A 12 11.59 -8.56 3.59
C HIS A 12 12.12 -7.16 3.94
N ASP A 13 11.24 -6.17 4.05
CA ASP A 13 11.59 -4.81 4.48
C ASP A 13 12.72 -4.16 3.65
N ARG A 14 12.74 -4.41 2.34
CA ARG A 14 13.76 -3.91 1.40
C ARG A 14 13.38 -2.59 0.76
N LEU A 15 12.10 -2.25 0.71
CA LEU A 15 11.58 -1.09 0.02
C LEU A 15 12.18 0.22 0.52
N PRO A 16 12.36 0.48 1.83
CA PRO A 16 12.95 1.73 2.31
C PRO A 16 14.33 2.04 1.70
N THR A 17 15.15 1.00 1.48
CA THR A 17 16.47 1.12 0.84
C THR A 17 16.43 1.26 -0.68
N ARG A 18 15.28 0.99 -1.29
CA ARG A 18 15.04 0.98 -2.74
C ARG A 18 14.18 2.15 -3.21
N THR A 19 13.89 3.08 -2.31
CA THR A 19 13.07 4.27 -2.58
C THR A 19 13.85 5.54 -2.32
N GLN A 20 13.58 6.55 -3.15
CA GLN A 20 14.11 7.90 -2.95
C GLN A 20 13.23 8.66 -1.96
N ALA A 21 13.69 8.77 -0.72
CA ALA A 21 12.94 9.36 0.40
C ALA A 21 12.58 10.85 0.22
N SER A 22 13.23 11.55 -0.73
CA SER A 22 12.89 12.94 -1.10
C SER A 22 11.56 13.06 -1.85
N ASP A 23 11.09 11.98 -2.47
CA ASP A 23 9.98 12.04 -3.44
C ASP A 23 8.71 11.40 -2.88
N VAL A 24 8.87 10.37 -2.04
CA VAL A 24 7.78 9.59 -1.49
C VAL A 24 7.92 9.43 0.02
N GLU A 25 6.78 9.22 0.66
CA GLU A 25 6.66 8.77 2.03
C GLU A 25 6.17 7.32 2.03
N LEU A 26 6.78 6.52 2.91
CA LEU A 26 6.42 5.12 3.11
C LEU A 26 5.76 4.99 4.48
N SER A 27 4.59 4.37 4.52
CA SER A 27 3.94 3.97 5.76
C SER A 27 3.53 2.50 5.69
N ARG A 28 3.64 1.79 6.82
CA ARG A 28 3.07 0.45 6.95
C ARG A 28 1.55 0.55 7.04
N LEU A 29 0.86 -0.44 6.49
CA LEU A 29 -0.60 -0.56 6.62
C LEU A 29 -0.94 -1.39 7.85
N ALA A 30 -2.05 -1.04 8.48
CA ALA A 30 -2.71 -1.84 9.50
C ALA A 30 -4.06 -2.34 8.96
N GLU A 31 -4.62 -3.38 9.57
CA GLU A 31 -5.89 -3.97 9.15
C GLU A 31 -7.04 -2.96 9.14
N ASP A 32 -7.03 -1.99 10.06
CA ASP A 32 -8.06 -0.97 10.27
C ASP A 32 -7.84 0.34 9.49
N ASP A 33 -6.78 0.43 8.66
CA ASP A 33 -6.58 1.59 7.78
C ASP A 33 -7.69 1.66 6.71
N HIS A 34 -8.21 2.85 6.46
CA HIS A 34 -9.20 3.10 5.41
C HIS A 34 -8.75 2.56 4.04
N ASP A 35 -7.46 2.69 3.74
CA ASP A 35 -6.88 2.28 2.47
C ASP A 35 -6.73 0.75 2.34
N THR A 36 -6.69 0.02 3.47
CA THR A 36 -6.59 -1.44 3.52
C THR A 36 -7.80 -2.11 2.88
N THR A 37 -9.00 -1.54 3.06
CA THR A 37 -10.24 -2.08 2.44
C THR A 37 -10.14 -2.08 0.92
N GLU A 38 -9.64 -0.98 0.34
CA GLU A 38 -9.48 -0.86 -1.11
C GLU A 38 -8.36 -1.79 -1.63
N LEU A 39 -7.24 -1.89 -0.91
CA LEU A 39 -6.18 -2.83 -1.24
C LEU A 39 -6.68 -4.28 -1.27
N HIS A 40 -7.41 -4.71 -0.24
CA HIS A 40 -8.00 -6.04 -0.17
C HIS A 40 -8.91 -6.31 -1.38
N ARG A 41 -9.77 -5.35 -1.73
CA ARG A 41 -10.65 -5.43 -2.90
C ARG A 41 -9.87 -5.58 -4.21
N LEU A 42 -8.76 -4.85 -4.37
CA LEU A 42 -7.89 -4.94 -5.54
C LEU A 42 -7.23 -6.31 -5.65
N ILE A 43 -6.74 -6.87 -4.54
CA ILE A 43 -6.12 -8.22 -4.50
C ILE A 43 -7.16 -9.30 -4.77
N ALA A 44 -8.37 -9.19 -4.19
CA ALA A 44 -9.47 -10.11 -4.45
C ALA A 44 -9.86 -10.13 -5.93
N ARG A 45 -10.03 -8.95 -6.53
CA ARG A 45 -10.30 -8.83 -7.97
C ARG A 45 -9.16 -9.40 -8.82
N HIS A 46 -7.91 -9.19 -8.41
CA HIS A 46 -6.77 -9.79 -9.09
C HIS A 46 -6.84 -11.32 -9.05
N PHE A 47 -7.10 -11.92 -7.88
CA PHE A 47 -7.27 -13.36 -7.74
C PHE A 47 -8.42 -13.90 -8.62
N GLU A 48 -9.57 -13.22 -8.63
CA GLU A 48 -10.71 -13.61 -9.46
C GLU A 48 -10.33 -13.73 -10.94
N LEU A 49 -9.57 -12.75 -11.43
CA LEU A 49 -9.17 -12.62 -12.84
C LEU A 49 -7.98 -13.49 -13.22
N THR A 50 -7.04 -13.76 -12.31
CA THR A 50 -5.77 -14.42 -12.63
C THR A 50 -5.58 -15.80 -12.01
N LYS A 51 -6.38 -16.14 -10.98
CA LYS A 51 -6.20 -17.32 -10.14
C LYS A 51 -4.79 -17.41 -9.54
N SER A 52 -4.19 -16.26 -9.24
CA SER A 52 -2.86 -16.16 -8.64
C SER A 52 -2.82 -16.86 -7.26
N PRO A 53 -1.98 -17.90 -7.08
CA PRO A 53 -1.82 -18.55 -5.78
C PRO A 53 -1.25 -17.61 -4.70
N ILE A 54 -0.48 -16.60 -5.11
CA ILE A 54 0.06 -15.59 -4.21
C ILE A 54 -1.07 -14.72 -3.66
N ALA A 55 -1.98 -14.28 -4.53
CA ALA A 55 -3.14 -13.49 -4.11
C ALA A 55 -4.09 -14.31 -3.23
N GLU A 56 -4.30 -15.58 -3.55
CA GLU A 56 -5.06 -16.51 -2.70
C GLU A 56 -4.45 -16.62 -1.30
N ALA A 57 -3.14 -16.84 -1.21
CA ALA A 57 -2.44 -16.92 0.07
C ALA A 57 -2.50 -15.61 0.86
N MET A 58 -2.42 -14.45 0.19
CA MET A 58 -2.56 -13.15 0.84
C MET A 58 -3.96 -12.94 1.44
N LEU A 59 -5.00 -13.33 0.70
CA LEU A 59 -6.40 -13.19 1.13
C LEU A 59 -6.76 -14.17 2.25
N ALA A 60 -6.16 -15.37 2.24
CA ALA A 60 -6.40 -16.39 3.26
C ALA A 60 -5.86 -16.00 4.65
N ASP A 61 -4.79 -15.19 4.70
CA ASP A 61 -4.13 -14.75 5.94
C ASP A 61 -4.01 -13.22 6.00
N TRP A 62 -5.08 -12.52 5.62
CA TRP A 62 -5.06 -11.07 5.43
C TRP A 62 -4.60 -10.25 6.65
N PRO A 63 -5.05 -10.53 7.89
CA PRO A 63 -4.67 -9.74 9.06
C PRO A 63 -3.15 -9.67 9.28
N GLU A 64 -2.43 -10.75 8.98
CA GLU A 64 -0.96 -10.78 9.04
C GLU A 64 -0.36 -10.14 7.77
N LYS A 65 -0.88 -10.51 6.60
CA LYS A 65 -0.31 -10.14 5.30
C LYS A 65 -0.38 -8.65 5.01
N VAL A 66 -1.39 -7.95 5.49
CA VAL A 66 -1.53 -6.50 5.29
C VAL A 66 -0.34 -5.72 5.87
N GLY A 67 0.22 -6.17 7.00
CA GLY A 67 1.38 -5.53 7.64
C GLY A 67 2.66 -5.60 6.79
N GLU A 68 2.74 -6.56 5.86
CA GLU A 68 3.86 -6.71 4.94
C GLU A 68 3.83 -5.67 3.80
N PHE A 69 2.75 -4.89 3.66
CA PHE A 69 2.64 -3.87 2.64
C PHE A 69 3.15 -2.51 3.09
N TYR A 70 3.73 -1.79 2.14
CA TYR A 70 3.94 -0.37 2.20
C TYR A 70 2.90 0.37 1.39
N LYS A 71 2.29 1.38 2.01
CA LYS A 71 1.63 2.47 1.30
C LYS A 71 2.68 3.49 0.89
N VAL A 72 2.76 3.75 -0.41
CA VAL A 72 3.69 4.71 -1.01
C VAL A 72 2.91 5.95 -1.41
N THR A 73 3.15 7.05 -0.70
CA THR A 73 2.48 8.32 -0.95
C THR A 73 3.47 9.35 -1.51
N PRO A 74 3.27 9.90 -2.70
CA PRO A 74 4.08 11.02 -3.20
C PRO A 74 4.04 12.22 -2.24
N ARG A 75 5.20 12.79 -1.92
CA ARG A 75 5.27 13.97 -1.04
C ARG A 75 4.51 15.18 -1.59
N ALA A 76 4.41 15.30 -2.91
CA ALA A 76 3.60 16.34 -3.56
C ALA A 76 2.12 16.28 -3.14
N ILE A 77 1.56 15.07 -3.00
CA ILE A 77 0.17 14.87 -2.53
C ILE A 77 0.04 15.24 -1.05
N LEU A 78 1.02 14.87 -0.23
CA LEU A 78 1.02 15.23 1.20
C LEU A 78 1.08 16.74 1.41
N ALA A 79 1.86 17.45 0.59
CA ALA A 79 1.95 18.90 0.64
C ALA A 79 0.61 19.57 0.30
N LEU A 80 -0.10 19.06 -0.71
CA LEU A 80 -1.44 19.54 -1.07
C LEU A 80 -2.45 19.28 0.05
N LYS A 81 -2.50 18.06 0.61
CA LYS A 81 -3.39 17.73 1.74
C LYS A 81 -3.16 18.63 2.96
N LYS A 82 -1.89 18.94 3.27
CA LYS A 82 -1.53 19.88 4.34
C LYS A 82 -1.99 21.32 4.04
N ALA A 83 -1.86 21.77 2.79
CA ALA A 83 -2.32 23.09 2.38
C ALA A 83 -3.86 23.22 2.40
N GLU A 84 -4.58 22.12 2.21
CA GLU A 84 -6.04 22.05 2.23
C GLU A 84 -6.67 21.95 3.64
N GLY A 85 -5.84 21.91 4.71
CA GLY A 85 -6.33 22.03 6.09
C GLY A 85 -7.04 20.78 6.65
N VAL A 86 -6.81 19.61 6.06
CA VAL A 86 -7.24 18.34 6.64
C VAL A 86 -6.03 17.74 7.36
N ALA A 87 -5.92 18.05 8.65
CA ALA A 87 -4.94 17.48 9.58
C ALA A 87 -5.51 16.22 10.24
#